data_AF-A0AAE2XU70-F1
#
_entry.id   AF-A0AAE2XU70-F1
#
_cell.length_a   1.000
_cell.length_b   1.000
_cell.length_c   1.000
_cell.angle_alpha   90.00
_cell.angle_beta   90.00
_cell.angle_gamma   90.00
#
_symmetry.space_group_name_H-M   'P 1'
#
loop_
_entity.id
_entity.type
_entity.pdbx_description
1 polymer ?
#
loop_
_entity_poly.entity_id
_entity_poly.type
_entity_poly.pdbx_seq_one_letter_code
_entity_poly.pdbx_strand_id
1 'polypeptide(L)'
;MRIVFLPREVRVFEAERRRMKRNARTLVLRGERWMAAASLPQMREVCGHLYGEGCCVRLEEREGLLYATIYAATRELAEKVASELEKGVILFRRVEGERERGR
;
A
#
# COMPACT_ATOMS: atom_id res chain seq x y z
N MET A 1 -2.42 -5.69 -30.93
CA MET A 1 -1.52 -5.47 -29.78
C MET A 1 -1.83 -4.09 -29.20
N ARG A 2 -2.56 -3.99 -28.08
CA ARG A 2 -2.88 -2.68 -27.47
C ARG A 2 -1.64 -2.19 -26.70
N ILE A 3 -0.96 -1.19 -27.23
CA ILE A 3 0.11 -0.50 -26.50
C ILE A 3 -0.58 0.33 -25.42
N VAL A 4 -0.55 -0.15 -24.17
CA VAL A 4 -1.01 0.61 -23.02
C VAL A 4 0.05 1.67 -22.74
N PHE A 5 -0.21 2.91 -23.15
CA PHE A 5 0.62 4.05 -22.78
C PHE A 5 0.44 4.33 -21.30
N LEU A 6 1.33 3.78 -20.47
CA LEU A 6 1.40 4.16 -19.07
C LEU A 6 1.87 5.63 -18.99
N PRO A 7 1.22 6.47 -18.15
CA PRO A 7 1.67 7.84 -17.92
C PRO A 7 3.16 7.88 -17.58
N ARG A 8 3.87 8.96 -17.98
CA ARG A 8 5.31 9.11 -17.75
C ARG A 8 5.68 8.92 -16.28
N GLU A 9 4.85 9.40 -15.37
CA GLU A 9 4.98 9.24 -13.92
C GLU A 9 4.99 7.76 -13.51
N VAL A 10 4.05 6.97 -14.02
CA VAL A 10 3.96 5.51 -13.74
C VAL A 10 5.21 4.78 -14.21
N ARG A 11 5.79 5.17 -15.35
CA ARG A 11 7.05 4.58 -15.84
C ARG A 11 8.24 4.87 -14.93
N VAL A 12 8.35 6.08 -14.39
CA VAL A 12 9.41 6.46 -13.44
C VAL A 12 9.26 5.62 -12.16
N PHE A 13 8.05 5.59 -11.62
CA PHE A 13 7.72 4.80 -10.45
C PHE A 13 7.98 3.29 -10.61
N GLU A 14 7.69 2.72 -11.78
CA GLU A 14 8.00 1.32 -12.07
C GLU A 14 9.51 1.04 -12.10
N ALA A 15 10.29 1.94 -12.67
CA ALA A 15 11.75 1.82 -12.71
C ALA A 15 12.34 1.92 -11.30
N GLU A 16 11.87 2.84 -10.48
CA GLU A 16 12.25 2.95 -9.07
C GLU A 16 11.86 1.70 -8.28
N ARG A 17 10.61 1.21 -8.43
CA ARG A 17 10.15 -0.02 -7.78
C ARG A 17 11.06 -1.21 -8.07
N ARG A 18 11.53 -1.35 -9.32
CA ARG A 18 12.46 -2.43 -9.71
C ARG A 18 13.77 -2.36 -8.92
N ARG A 19 14.29 -1.16 -8.64
CA ARG A 19 15.50 -0.96 -7.81
C ARG A 19 15.24 -1.27 -6.33
N MET A 20 14.02 -1.04 -5.87
CA MET A 20 13.59 -1.26 -4.48
C MET A 20 13.21 -2.71 -4.15
N LYS A 21 13.08 -3.59 -5.16
CA LYS A 21 12.65 -4.99 -4.96
C LYS A 21 13.43 -5.76 -3.88
N ARG A 22 14.72 -5.47 -3.73
CA ARG A 22 15.58 -6.14 -2.72
C ARG A 22 15.16 -5.84 -1.27
N ASN A 23 14.48 -4.73 -1.05
CA ASN A 23 13.98 -4.30 0.26
C ASN A 23 12.47 -4.53 0.38
N ALA A 24 11.86 -5.28 -0.54
CA ALA A 24 10.43 -5.43 -0.55
C ALA A 24 9.93 -6.21 0.68
N ARG A 25 8.81 -5.74 1.25
CA ARG A 25 8.14 -6.38 2.37
C ARG A 25 6.68 -6.60 2.01
N THR A 26 6.15 -7.79 2.25
CA THR A 26 4.73 -8.07 2.01
C THR A 26 4.02 -8.33 3.33
N LEU A 27 2.85 -7.70 3.48
CA LEU A 27 1.90 -7.92 4.57
C LEU A 27 0.63 -8.54 4.03
N VAL A 28 -0.04 -9.31 4.87
CA VAL A 28 -1.40 -9.80 4.64
C VAL A 28 -2.27 -9.22 5.74
N LEU A 29 -3.19 -8.35 5.36
CA LEU A 29 -4.00 -7.56 6.27
C LEU A 29 -5.48 -7.94 6.13
N ARG A 30 -6.19 -7.97 7.27
CA ARG A 30 -7.65 -8.05 7.29
C ARG A 30 -8.21 -6.64 7.27
N GLY A 31 -8.52 -6.13 6.09
CA GLY A 31 -9.07 -4.80 5.87
C GLY A 31 -9.28 -4.51 4.39
N GLU A 32 -9.75 -3.31 4.09
CA GLU A 32 -10.05 -2.87 2.72
C GLU A 32 -8.98 -1.90 2.19
N ARG A 33 -8.90 -1.76 0.87
CA ARG A 33 -7.97 -0.84 0.20
C ARG A 33 -8.04 0.60 0.74
N TRP A 34 -9.23 1.11 1.06
CA TRP A 34 -9.37 2.47 1.58
C TRP A 34 -8.73 2.63 2.96
N MET A 35 -8.74 1.58 3.81
CA MET A 35 -8.08 1.60 5.13
C MET A 35 -6.57 1.71 4.96
N ALA A 36 -6.01 1.00 3.98
CA ALA A 36 -4.59 1.12 3.64
C ALA A 36 -4.23 2.52 3.12
N ALA A 37 -5.04 3.10 2.24
CA ALA A 37 -4.84 4.47 1.76
C ALA A 37 -4.93 5.50 2.90
N ALA A 38 -5.92 5.37 3.78
CA ALA A 38 -6.11 6.24 4.93
C ALA A 38 -5.00 6.10 5.99
N SER A 39 -4.34 4.94 6.05
CA SER A 39 -3.21 4.69 6.95
C SER A 39 -1.91 5.36 6.48
N LEU A 40 -1.84 5.77 5.21
CA LEU A 40 -0.67 6.39 4.58
C LEU A 40 -1.07 7.70 3.89
N PRO A 41 -1.62 8.70 4.61
CA PRO A 41 -2.18 9.92 4.03
C PRO A 41 -1.15 10.78 3.30
N GLN A 42 0.14 10.60 3.58
CA GLN A 42 1.25 11.23 2.89
C GLN A 42 1.52 10.63 1.49
N MET A 43 0.88 9.52 1.14
CA MET A 43 1.08 8.84 -0.14
C MET A 43 -0.03 9.16 -1.13
N ARG A 44 0.33 9.21 -2.41
CA ARG A 44 -0.61 9.44 -3.52
C ARG A 44 -1.00 8.12 -4.17
N GLU A 45 -2.29 7.88 -4.36
CA GLU A 45 -2.76 6.73 -5.13
C GLU A 45 -2.64 6.98 -6.65
N VAL A 46 -1.96 6.07 -7.35
CA VAL A 46 -1.83 6.07 -8.82
C VAL A 46 -1.88 4.62 -9.31
N CYS A 47 -2.80 4.31 -10.23
CA CYS A 47 -2.89 3.00 -10.90
C CYS A 47 -2.80 1.79 -9.95
N GLY A 48 -3.55 1.81 -8.85
CA GLY A 48 -3.57 0.68 -7.93
C GLY A 48 -2.41 0.63 -6.93
N HIS A 49 -1.55 1.66 -6.88
CA HIS A 49 -0.41 1.75 -5.97
C HIS A 49 -0.45 3.05 -5.16
N LEU A 50 0.05 3.02 -3.93
CA LEU A 50 0.32 4.20 -3.12
C LEU A 50 1.79 4.58 -3.28
N TYR A 51 2.08 5.81 -3.68
CA TYR A 51 3.44 6.31 -3.87
C TYR A 51 3.76 7.35 -2.81
N GLY A 52 4.87 7.13 -2.10
CA GLY A 52 5.45 8.07 -1.14
C GLY A 52 6.90 8.37 -1.50
N GLU A 53 7.51 9.28 -0.77
CA GLU A 53 8.92 9.57 -0.93
C GLU A 53 9.77 8.32 -0.63
N GLY A 54 10.53 7.87 -1.63
CA GLY A 54 11.41 6.71 -1.51
C GLY A 54 10.72 5.36 -1.30
N CYS A 55 9.40 5.27 -1.48
CA CYS A 55 8.66 4.02 -1.31
C CYS A 55 7.38 3.95 -2.16
N CYS A 56 6.91 2.72 -2.40
CA CYS A 56 5.59 2.49 -2.97
C CYS A 56 4.94 1.23 -2.39
N VAL A 57 3.61 1.25 -2.28
CA VAL A 57 2.81 0.13 -1.78
C VAL A 57 1.88 -0.34 -2.88
N ARG A 58 2.05 -1.58 -3.32
CA ARG A 58 1.09 -2.28 -4.17
C ARG A 58 0.03 -2.92 -3.30
N LEU A 59 -1.23 -2.63 -3.58
CA LEU A 59 -2.38 -3.19 -2.87
C LEU A 59 -3.13 -4.13 -3.79
N GLU A 60 -3.31 -5.37 -3.34
CA GLU A 60 -4.12 -6.39 -4.01
C GLU A 60 -5.12 -7.00 -3.04
N GLU A 61 -6.38 -7.06 -3.45
CA GLU A 61 -7.41 -7.76 -2.69
C GLU A 61 -7.57 -9.17 -3.25
N ARG A 62 -7.46 -10.18 -2.38
CA ARG A 62 -7.65 -11.59 -2.73
C ARG A 62 -8.34 -12.29 -1.57
N GLU A 63 -9.42 -13.01 -1.86
CA GLU A 63 -10.13 -13.85 -0.86
C GLU A 63 -10.54 -13.09 0.42
N GLY A 64 -10.90 -11.81 0.29
CA GLY A 64 -11.27 -10.96 1.43
C GLY A 64 -10.09 -10.49 2.30
N LEU A 65 -8.86 -10.69 1.83
CA LEU A 65 -7.63 -10.21 2.46
C LEU A 65 -6.95 -9.17 1.57
N LEU A 66 -6.30 -8.19 2.22
CA LEU A 66 -5.51 -7.17 1.55
C LEU A 66 -4.03 -7.52 1.61
N TYR A 67 -3.46 -7.83 0.45
CA TYR A 67 -2.04 -8.05 0.26
C TYR A 67 -1.38 -6.71 -0.04
N ALA A 68 -0.52 -6.26 0.86
CA ALA A 68 0.23 -5.03 0.71
C ALA A 68 1.71 -5.34 0.50
N THR A 69 2.21 -5.12 -0.71
CA THR A 69 3.64 -5.24 -1.01
C THR A 69 4.28 -3.86 -1.04
N ILE A 70 5.13 -3.60 -0.06
CA ILE A 70 5.89 -2.38 0.13
C ILE A 70 7.24 -2.54 -0.56
N TYR A 71 7.58 -1.61 -1.44
CA TYR A 71 8.90 -1.47 -2.03
C TYR A 71 9.50 -0.17 -1.51
N ALA A 72 10.71 -0.21 -0.97
CA ALA A 72 11.35 0.99 -0.42
C ALA A 72 12.84 1.08 -0.76
N ALA A 73 13.37 2.31 -0.72
CA ALA A 73 14.78 2.60 -0.97
C ALA A 73 15.71 1.90 0.03
N THR A 74 15.24 1.73 1.27
CA THR A 74 15.94 1.02 2.35
C THR A 74 15.03 0.01 3.03
N ARG A 75 15.61 -0.94 3.76
CA ARG A 75 14.85 -1.92 4.53
C ARG A 75 14.13 -1.26 5.71
N GLU A 76 14.78 -0.31 6.37
CA GLU A 76 14.24 0.45 7.50
C GLU A 76 12.97 1.20 7.09
N LEU A 77 12.97 1.80 5.89
CA LEU A 77 11.78 2.47 5.37
C LEU A 77 10.66 1.46 5.04
N ALA A 78 10.99 0.30 4.49
CA ALA A 78 10.00 -0.75 4.24
C ALA A 78 9.31 -1.21 5.54
N GLU A 79 10.08 -1.44 6.60
CA GLU A 79 9.56 -1.85 7.91
C GLU A 79 8.75 -0.72 8.58
N LYS A 80 9.19 0.54 8.44
CA LYS A 80 8.44 1.69 8.94
C LYS A 80 7.05 1.78 8.29
N VAL A 81 7.00 1.76 6.96
CA VAL A 81 5.75 1.80 6.19
C VAL A 81 4.88 0.57 6.51
N ALA A 82 5.49 -0.61 6.67
CA ALA A 82 4.78 -1.81 7.09
C ALA A 82 4.09 -1.63 8.46
N SER A 83 4.83 -1.08 9.43
CA SER A 83 4.31 -0.83 10.78
C SER A 83 3.19 0.21 10.78
N GLU A 84 3.35 1.31 10.02
CA GLU A 84 2.31 2.34 9.87
C GLU A 84 1.04 1.75 9.25
N LEU A 85 1.19 0.97 8.18
CA LEU A 85 0.08 0.35 7.48
C LEU A 85 -0.67 -0.66 8.36
N GLU A 86 0.04 -1.52 9.07
CA GLU A 86 -0.57 -2.51 9.97
C GLU A 86 -1.35 -1.84 11.11
N LYS A 87 -0.73 -0.85 11.77
CA LYS A 87 -1.38 -0.11 12.87
C LYS A 87 -2.63 0.62 12.39
N GLY A 88 -2.54 1.30 11.25
CA GLY A 88 -3.66 2.07 10.69
C GLY A 88 -4.82 1.15 10.30
N VAL A 89 -4.57 0.04 9.60
CA VAL A 89 -5.63 -0.91 9.23
C VAL A 89 -6.29 -1.53 10.44
N ILE A 90 -5.53 -1.90 11.48
CA ILE A 90 -6.10 -2.39 12.75
C ILE A 90 -7.02 -1.34 13.39
N LEU A 91 -6.59 -0.07 13.41
CA LEU A 91 -7.36 1.03 13.97
C LEU A 91 -8.68 1.23 13.22
N PHE A 92 -8.64 1.36 11.89
CA PHE A 92 -9.85 1.57 11.09
C PHE A 92 -10.82 0.41 11.21
N ARG A 93 -10.32 -0.83 11.19
CA ARG A 93 -11.18 -2.01 11.37
C ARG A 93 -11.85 -2.03 12.74
N ARG A 94 -11.14 -1.60 13.79
CA ARG A 94 -11.73 -1.50 15.14
C ARG A 94 -12.85 -0.45 15.16
N VAL A 95 -12.61 0.72 14.59
CA VAL A 95 -13.60 1.81 14.55
C VAL A 95 -14.86 1.38 13.79
N GLU A 96 -14.71 0.74 12.63
CA GLU A 96 -15.87 0.24 11.85
C GLU A 96 -16.62 -0.89 12.60
N GLY A 97 -15.90 -1.82 13.22
CA GLY A 97 -16.52 -2.91 14.00
C GLY A 97 -17.16 -2.47 15.33
N GLU A 98 -16.78 -1.32 15.87
CA GLU A 98 -17.49 -0.67 17.00
C GLU A 98 -18.76 0.05 16.50
N ARG A 99 -18.71 0.66 15.31
CA ARG A 99 -19.85 1.33 14.67
C ARG A 99 -21.00 0.37 14.32
N GLU A 100 -20.68 -0.85 13.90
CA GLU A 100 -21.68 -1.89 13.62
C GLU A 100 -22.39 -2.41 14.88
N ARG A 101 -21.73 -2.41 16.03
CA ARG A 101 -22.30 -2.89 17.31
C ARG A 101 -23.16 -1.87 18.04
N GLY A 102 -23.07 -0.59 17.66
CA GLY A 102 -23.86 0.51 18.22
C GLY A 102 -25.14 0.83 17.43
N ARG A 103 -25.45 0.05 16.39
CA ARG A 103 -26.71 0.11 15.62
C ARG A 103 -27.62 -1.04 16.01
#